data_AF-A0A367G8W1-F1
#
_entry.id   AF-A0A367G8W1-F1
#
_cell.length_a   1.000
_cell.length_b   1.000
_cell.length_c   1.000
_cell.angle_alpha   90.00
_cell.angle_beta   90.00
_cell.angle_gamma   90.00
#
_symmetry.space_group_name_H-M   'P 1'
#
loop_
_entity.id
_entity.type
_entity.pdbx_description
1 polymer ?
#
loop_
_entity_poly.entity_id
_entity_poly.type
_entity_poly.pdbx_seq_one_letter_code
_entity_poly.pdbx_strand_id
1 'polypeptide(L)' 'MTITENDFIEKMIEIAKTGYENMTQLQCVFFTWNEFFNTEEDACRAFEVASQIFSAAYPDEAPLDETNDFWGELACYL' A
#
# COMPACT_ATOMS: atom_id res chain seq x y z
N MET A 1 -10.37 -0.77 -21.72
CA MET A 1 -10.00 0.01 -20.53
C MET A 1 -8.72 -0.61 -20.03
N THR A 2 -7.63 0.14 -19.96
CA THR A 2 -6.33 -0.37 -19.50
C THR A 2 -6.23 -0.01 -18.01
N ILE A 3 -6.01 -1.01 -17.15
CA ILE A 3 -5.75 -0.78 -15.73
C ILE A 3 -4.37 -0.13 -15.60
N THR A 4 -4.30 0.96 -14.84
CA THR A 4 -3.11 1.77 -14.61
C THR A 4 -2.60 1.60 -13.18
N GLU A 5 -1.37 2.05 -12.92
CA GLU A 5 -0.80 2.06 -11.57
C GLU A 5 -1.67 2.84 -10.57
N ASN A 6 -2.22 3.98 -11.01
CA ASN A 6 -3.07 4.82 -10.17
C ASN A 6 -4.38 4.12 -9.78
N ASP A 7 -4.94 3.26 -10.65
CA ASP A 7 -6.14 2.48 -10.32
C ASP A 7 -5.87 1.53 -9.14
N PHE A 8 -4.65 0.98 -9.04
CA PHE A 8 -4.24 0.16 -7.89
C PHE A 8 -4.12 1.01 -6.62
N ILE A 9 -3.45 2.17 -6.71
CA ILE A 9 -3.24 3.06 -5.55
C ILE A 9 -4.58 3.55 -5.00
N GLU A 10 -5.49 4.01 -5.87
CA GLU A 10 -6.84 4.41 -5.46
C GLU A 10 -7.58 3.26 -4.79
N LYS A 11 -7.47 2.04 -5.34
CA LYS A 11 -8.11 0.87 -4.75
C LYS A 11 -7.55 0.52 -3.38
N MET A 12 -6.24 0.61 -3.20
CA MET A 12 -5.58 0.36 -1.91
C MET A 12 -5.99 1.41 -0.86
N ILE A 13 -6.14 2.67 -1.25
CA ILE A 13 -6.66 3.73 -0.36
C ILE A 13 -8.10 3.43 0.06
N GLU A 14 -8.98 3.02 -0.86
CA GLU A 14 -10.35 2.63 -0.53
C GLU A 14 -10.39 1.50 0.51
N ILE A 15 -9.57 0.46 0.32
CA ILE A 15 -9.49 -0.67 1.24
C ILE A 15 -8.95 -0.21 2.60
N ALA A 16 -7.85 0.54 2.64
CA ALA A 16 -7.27 1.01 3.88
C ALA A 16 -8.25 1.86 4.72
N LYS A 17 -9.08 2.69 4.08
CA LYS A 17 -10.11 3.50 4.77
C LYS A 17 -11.19 2.68 5.49
N THR A 18 -11.37 1.42 5.11
CA THR A 18 -12.30 0.51 5.80
C THR A 18 -11.71 -0.09 7.07
N GLY A 19 -10.42 0.17 7.35
CA GLY A 19 -9.72 -0.27 8.55
C GLY A 19 -8.98 -1.61 8.39
N TYR A 20 -8.29 -2.00 9.46
CA TYR A 20 -7.41 -3.18 9.51
C TYR A 20 -8.11 -4.52 9.23
N GLU A 21 -9.44 -4.60 9.31
CA GLU A 21 -10.19 -5.82 8.98
C GLU A 21 -9.99 -6.29 7.53
N ASN A 22 -9.67 -5.37 6.62
CA ASN A 22 -9.41 -5.68 5.23
C ASN A 22 -7.91 -5.69 4.89
N MET A 23 -7.03 -5.84 5.89
CA MET A 23 -5.57 -5.87 5.70
C MET A 23 -5.14 -6.97 4.72
N THR A 24 -5.72 -8.18 4.80
CA THR A 24 -5.41 -9.25 3.84
C THR A 24 -5.75 -8.87 2.41
N GLN A 25 -6.87 -8.15 2.19
CA GLN A 25 -7.22 -7.67 0.86
C GLN A 25 -6.23 -6.61 0.38
N LEU A 26 -5.84 -5.68 1.27
CA LEU A 26 -4.85 -4.65 0.97
C LEU A 26 -3.50 -5.27 0.58
N GLN A 27 -3.02 -6.26 1.35
CA GLN A 27 -1.81 -7.03 1.05
C GLN A 27 -1.88 -7.69 -0.34
N CYS A 28 -3.00 -8.32 -0.71
CA CYS A 28 -3.14 -8.91 -2.03
C CYS A 28 -3.05 -7.89 -3.17
N VAL A 29 -3.68 -6.73 -3.02
CA VAL A 29 -3.64 -5.67 -4.05
C VAL A 29 -2.24 -5.04 -4.10
N PHE A 30 -1.61 -4.82 -2.96
CA PHE A 30 -0.26 -4.28 -2.85
C PHE A 30 0.79 -5.22 -3.47
N PHE A 31 0.73 -6.52 -3.15
CA PHE A 31 1.57 -7.53 -3.80
C PHE A 31 1.39 -7.53 -5.31
N THR A 32 0.13 -7.49 -5.78
CA THR A 32 -0.15 -7.42 -7.22
C THR A 32 0.43 -6.15 -7.83
N TRP A 33 0.23 -4.99 -7.22
CA TRP A 33 0.85 -3.74 -7.68
C TRP A 33 2.38 -3.85 -7.76
N ASN A 34 3.02 -4.44 -6.75
CA ASN A 34 4.47 -4.62 -6.70
C ASN A 34 4.98 -5.45 -7.89
N GLU A 35 4.34 -6.58 -8.18
CA GLU A 35 4.70 -7.46 -9.32
C GLU A 35 4.55 -6.78 -10.69
N PHE A 36 3.51 -5.95 -10.87
CA PHE A 36 3.21 -5.34 -12.16
C PHE A 36 3.93 -4.01 -12.42
N PHE A 37 4.17 -3.22 -11.36
CA PHE A 37 4.64 -1.84 -11.49
C PHE A 37 5.98 -1.59 -10.82
N ASN A 38 6.38 -2.40 -9.83
CA ASN A 38 7.66 -2.29 -9.10
C ASN A 38 8.63 -3.43 -9.47
N THR A 39 8.86 -3.64 -10.77
CA THR A 39 9.60 -4.79 -11.32
C THR A 39 11.07 -4.90 -10.93
N GLU A 40 11.63 -3.88 -10.28
CA GLU A 40 13.01 -3.90 -9.75
C GLU A 40 13.05 -4.34 -8.27
N GLU A 41 11.92 -4.73 -7.69
CA GLU A 41 11.79 -5.08 -6.27
C GLU A 41 12.33 -3.96 -5.34
N ASP A 42 12.12 -2.70 -5.75
CA ASP A 42 12.61 -1.53 -5.03
C ASP A 42 11.77 -1.31 -3.75
N ALA A 43 12.34 -1.70 -2.62
CA ALA A 43 11.73 -1.52 -1.31
C ALA A 43 11.45 -0.05 -0.96
N CYS A 44 12.27 0.90 -1.45
CA CYS A 44 12.03 2.32 -1.24
C CYS A 44 10.76 2.76 -1.98
N ARG A 45 10.60 2.33 -3.23
CA ARG A 45 9.39 2.64 -4.00
C ARG A 45 8.14 1.99 -3.39
N ALA A 46 8.25 0.75 -2.91
CA ALA A 46 7.17 0.09 -2.19
C ALA A 46 6.78 0.87 -0.92
N PHE A 47 7.77 1.36 -0.17
CA PHE A 47 7.53 2.20 1.01
C PHE A 47 6.90 3.56 0.66
N GLU A 48 7.30 4.20 -0.43
CA GLU A 48 6.70 5.45 -0.91
C GLU A 48 5.21 5.29 -1.24
N VAL A 49 4.85 4.20 -1.92
CA VAL A 49 3.44 3.90 -2.23
C VAL A 49 2.67 3.52 -0.97
N ALA A 50 3.25 2.73 -0.06
CA ALA A 50 2.64 2.46 1.25
C ALA A 50 2.39 3.75 2.04
N SER A 51 3.34 4.70 2.01
CA SER A 51 3.23 6.00 2.65
C SER A 51 2.11 6.86 2.05
N GLN A 52 1.95 6.83 0.73
CA GLN A 52 0.85 7.50 0.04
C GLN A 52 -0.51 6.91 0.45
N ILE A 53 -0.62 5.59 0.48
CA ILE A 53 -1.85 4.89 0.90
C ILE A 53 -2.20 5.26 2.34
N PHE A 54 -1.22 5.17 3.25
CA PHE A 54 -1.40 5.45 4.67
C PHE A 54 -1.84 6.90 4.90
N SER A 55 -1.15 7.87 4.31
CA SER A 55 -1.46 9.30 4.47
C SER A 55 -2.86 9.65 3.94
N ALA A 56 -3.31 8.99 2.88
CA ALA A 56 -4.63 9.22 2.31
C ALA A 56 -5.77 8.53 3.08
N ALA A 57 -5.48 7.41 3.74
CA ALA A 57 -6.45 6.65 4.53
C ALA A 57 -6.58 7.16 5.97
N TYR A 58 -5.48 7.62 6.56
CA TYR A 58 -5.36 8.01 7.96
C TYR A 58 -4.76 9.42 8.08
N PRO A 59 -5.44 10.48 7.59
CA PRO A 59 -4.88 11.83 7.49
C PRO A 59 -4.62 12.50 8.85
N ASP A 60 -5.22 11.98 9.93
CA ASP A 60 -5.04 12.47 11.30
C ASP A 60 -3.88 11.78 12.03
N GLU A 61 -3.26 10.75 11.43
CA GLU A 61 -2.12 10.04 12.01
C GLU A 61 -0.77 10.67 11.60
N ALA A 62 0.28 10.35 12.37
CA ALA A 62 1.63 10.75 12.01
C ALA A 62 2.04 10.09 10.67
N PRO A 63 2.93 10.71 9.88
CA PRO A 63 3.44 10.10 8.66
C PRO A 63 3.97 8.68 8.90
N LEU A 64 3.77 7.80 7.92
CA LEU A 64 4.26 6.43 7.99
C LEU A 64 5.77 6.40 8.21
N ASP A 65 6.23 5.52 9.10
CA ASP A 65 7.64 5.22 9.34
C ASP A 65 7.88 3.70 9.27
N GLU A 66 9.16 3.31 9.27
CA GLU A 66 9.57 1.90 9.15
C GLU A 66 9.14 1.02 10.34
N THR A 67 8.76 1.62 11.47
CA THR A 67 8.35 0.90 12.68
C THR A 67 6.83 0.74 12.80
N ASN A 68 6.07 1.34 11.89
CA ASN A 68 4.62 1.30 11.90
C ASN A 68 4.09 -0.09 11.49
N ASP A 69 3.13 -0.61 12.26
CA ASP A 69 2.52 -1.91 12.01
C ASP A 69 1.91 -2.03 10.61
N PHE A 70 1.35 -0.93 10.07
CA PHE A 70 0.83 -0.89 8.70
C PHE A 70 1.90 -1.23 7.67
N TRP A 71 3.11 -0.67 7.83
CA TRP A 71 4.23 -1.00 6.95
C TRP A 71 4.69 -2.43 7.18
N GLY A 72 4.81 -2.86 8.45
CA GLY A 72 5.19 -4.23 8.79
C GLY A 72 4.31 -5.27 8.10
N GLU A 73 3.00 -5.07 8.09
CA GLU A 73 2.03 -5.95 7.44
C GLU A 73 2.21 -6.00 5.90
N LEU A 74 2.55 -4.88 5.26
CA LEU A 74 2.75 -4.83 3.80
C LEU A 74 4.11 -5.39 3.38
N ALA A 75 5.15 -5.09 4.15
CA ALA A 75 6.53 -5.47 3.86
C ALA A 75 6.76 -6.99 3.96
N CYS A 76 5.92 -7.73 4.70
CA CYS A 76 6.01 -9.19 4.79
C CYS A 76 5.86 -9.93 3.44
N TYR A 77 5.35 -9.26 2.40
CA TYR A 77 5.07 -9.85 1.09
C TYR A 77 5.92 -9.26 -0.04
N LEU A 78 6.92 -8.43 0.31
CA LEU A 78 7.93 -7.91 -0.61
C LEU A 78 9.12 -8.86 -0.74
#